data_AF-A0A8D0H3C8-F1
#
_entry.id   AF-A0A8D0H3C8-F1
#
_cell.length_a   1.000
_cell.length_b   1.000
_cell.length_c   1.000
_cell.angle_alpha   90.00
_cell.angle_beta   90.00
_cell.angle_gamma   90.00
#
_symmetry.space_group_name_H-M   'P 1'
#
loop_
_entity.id
_entity.type
_entity.pdbx_description
1 polymer ?
#
loop_
_entity_poly.entity_id
_entity_poly.type
_entity_poly.pdbx_seq_one_letter_code
_entity_poly.pdbx_strand_id
1 'polypeptide(L)'
;ILWCSCILCCWEEGGGGGDSSPGFSMGHAIANGLALMSGESSPRFNKELDNAVKSMVELSKSQPLTEREKLHVSALEILASGHLSKACGVWDQILQSYPTDLLALRFAHDTYFFLGYHTQMRDSIARVYRHWTPDIPLSSYVKGLYSFGLMETNFYDHAEKLANEALAVNCTDAYSVHTIAHVHEMKVNLKGGLAFMEQTETNWRDCDMLAGHNYWHWALYFIDKISPRCQSSGSMLDVVDNCSMLYRFQLEGVNVGDRWQNVIQLTRKHAKNHVWLFNDAHILMSSLGAKDHKTTKEFLTTLQELANQFLLFAKHCSMVVFRSREP
;
A
#
# COMPACT_ATOMS: atom_id res chain seq x y z
N ILE A 1 15.11 -7.72 5.80
CA ILE A 1 14.29 -7.20 6.93
C ILE A 1 14.45 -5.68 7.10
N LEU A 2 15.47 -5.06 6.49
CA LEU A 2 15.69 -3.59 6.52
C LEU A 2 14.79 -2.76 5.57
N TRP A 3 13.92 -3.40 4.79
CA TRP A 3 13.25 -2.77 3.65
C TRP A 3 11.77 -3.12 3.63
N CYS A 4 10.98 -2.17 3.10
CA CYS A 4 9.53 -2.04 3.10
C CYS A 4 9.00 -1.25 4.31
N SER A 5 8.58 -0.03 4.05
CA SER A 5 7.53 0.72 4.74
C SER A 5 6.99 1.66 3.69
N CYS A 6 5.91 1.30 2.99
CA CYS A 6 5.16 2.31 2.23
C CYS A 6 3.83 1.84 1.65
N ILE A 7 2.71 2.41 2.09
CA ILE A 7 1.39 2.12 1.54
C ILE A 7 0.59 3.42 1.37
N LEU A 8 0.07 3.65 0.16
CA LEU A 8 -1.01 4.57 -0.26
C LEU A 8 -0.75 6.07 -0.29
N CYS A 9 -1.02 6.67 -1.47
CA CYS A 9 -1.54 8.04 -1.67
C CYS A 9 -1.60 8.35 -3.18
N CYS A 10 -2.81 8.59 -3.72
CA CYS A 10 -3.13 9.54 -4.82
C CYS A 10 -4.65 9.52 -5.12
N TRP A 11 -5.53 9.49 -4.11
CA TRP A 11 -6.98 9.50 -4.38
C TRP A 11 -7.79 10.46 -3.50
N GLU A 12 -7.20 11.60 -3.10
CA GLU A 12 -7.96 12.69 -2.46
C GLU A 12 -7.76 14.08 -3.07
N GLU A 13 -6.80 14.28 -3.98
CA GLU A 13 -6.76 15.52 -4.78
C GLU A 13 -7.76 15.45 -5.95
N GLY A 14 -9.06 15.51 -5.63
CA GLY A 14 -10.12 15.73 -6.63
C GLY A 14 -11.48 15.06 -6.40
N GLY A 15 -11.70 14.33 -5.31
CA GLY A 15 -12.93 13.60 -5.07
C GLY A 15 -13.52 13.88 -3.69
N GLY A 16 -14.27 14.97 -3.55
CA GLY A 16 -15.21 15.08 -2.44
C GLY A 16 -16.11 13.84 -2.44
N GLY A 17 -16.27 13.21 -1.27
CA GLY A 17 -17.00 11.95 -1.06
C GLY A 17 -18.18 11.82 -2.01
N GLY A 18 -17.93 11.14 -3.12
CA GLY A 18 -18.90 10.93 -4.17
C GLY A 18 -19.86 9.90 -3.63
N ASP A 19 -21.03 10.37 -3.20
CA ASP A 19 -22.21 9.54 -3.00
C ASP A 19 -22.35 8.69 -4.27
N SER A 20 -21.85 7.46 -4.23
CA SER A 20 -21.78 6.62 -5.41
C SER A 20 -23.23 6.38 -5.80
N SER A 21 -23.65 6.93 -6.93
CA SER A 21 -25.01 6.74 -7.44
C SER A 21 -25.32 5.25 -7.32
N PRO A 22 -26.39 4.83 -6.60
CA PRO A 22 -26.59 3.44 -6.16
C PRO A 22 -26.59 2.39 -7.28
N GLY A 23 -26.64 2.82 -8.54
CA GLY A 23 -26.54 1.99 -9.73
C GLY A 23 -25.29 2.22 -10.59
N PHE A 24 -24.16 2.69 -10.08
CA PHE A 24 -22.93 2.85 -10.89
C PHE A 24 -21.85 1.84 -10.45
N SER A 25 -21.71 0.73 -11.18
CA SER A 25 -20.78 -0.36 -10.82
C SER A 25 -19.34 0.11 -10.61
N MET A 26 -18.83 1.04 -11.44
CA MET A 26 -17.46 1.53 -11.29
C MET A 26 -17.27 2.45 -10.07
N GLY A 27 -18.32 3.14 -9.62
CA GLY A 27 -18.29 3.89 -8.36
C GLY A 27 -18.06 2.96 -7.17
N HIS A 28 -18.77 1.83 -7.15
CA HIS A 28 -18.55 0.77 -6.16
C HIS A 28 -17.17 0.11 -6.30
N ALA A 29 -16.70 -0.14 -7.54
CA ALA A 29 -15.37 -0.69 -7.77
C ALA A 29 -14.26 0.20 -7.18
N ILE A 30 -14.36 1.50 -7.38
CA ILE A 30 -13.41 2.47 -6.82
C ILE A 30 -13.49 2.47 -5.28
N ALA A 31 -14.68 2.65 -4.71
CA ALA A 31 -14.85 2.73 -3.26
C ALA A 31 -14.39 1.45 -2.54
N ASN A 32 -14.80 0.28 -3.05
CA ASN A 32 -14.38 -1.01 -2.51
C ASN A 32 -12.89 -1.24 -2.71
N GLY A 33 -12.33 -0.85 -3.86
CA GLY A 33 -10.90 -0.95 -4.13
C GLY A 33 -10.07 -0.15 -3.15
N LEU A 34 -10.43 1.11 -2.89
CA LEU A 34 -9.74 1.94 -1.90
C LEU A 34 -9.84 1.33 -0.49
N ALA A 35 -11.01 0.84 -0.10
CA ALA A 35 -11.21 0.21 1.20
C ALA A 35 -10.43 -1.11 1.37
N LEU A 36 -10.32 -1.92 0.30
CA LEU A 36 -9.50 -3.14 0.31
C LEU A 36 -8.01 -2.81 0.37
N MET A 37 -7.58 -1.78 -0.37
CA MET A 37 -6.18 -1.39 -0.44
C MET A 37 -5.68 -0.70 0.83
N SER A 38 -6.57 -0.07 1.63
CA SER A 38 -6.22 0.58 2.91
C SER A 38 -5.52 -0.36 3.90
N GLY A 39 -5.80 -1.67 3.82
CA GLY A 39 -5.22 -2.67 4.72
C GLY A 39 -5.69 -2.57 6.17
N GLU A 40 -6.63 -1.68 6.48
CA GLU A 40 -7.21 -1.54 7.82
C GLU A 40 -8.15 -2.70 8.15
N SER A 41 -8.79 -3.25 7.11
CA SER A 41 -9.87 -4.22 7.21
C SER A 41 -9.77 -5.26 6.08
N SER A 42 -10.54 -6.34 6.20
CA SER A 42 -10.75 -7.32 5.12
C SER A 42 -12.17 -7.86 5.14
N PRO A 43 -12.70 -8.37 4.01
CA PRO A 43 -14.00 -9.04 3.95
C PRO A 43 -14.15 -10.18 4.96
N ARG A 44 -13.03 -10.80 5.38
CA ARG A 44 -13.03 -11.89 6.38
C ARG A 44 -13.55 -11.44 7.75
N PHE A 45 -13.29 -10.19 8.15
CA PHE A 45 -13.65 -9.68 9.48
C PHE A 45 -14.64 -8.53 9.46
N ASN A 46 -14.87 -7.92 8.30
CA ASN A 46 -15.79 -6.82 8.13
C ASN A 46 -16.91 -7.22 7.17
N LYS A 47 -18.08 -7.50 7.76
CA LYS A 47 -19.28 -7.90 7.01
C LYS A 47 -19.80 -6.79 6.10
N GLU A 48 -19.60 -5.53 6.46
CA GLU A 48 -20.01 -4.39 5.62
C GLU A 48 -19.17 -4.36 4.35
N LEU A 49 -17.85 -4.52 4.47
CA LEU A 49 -16.95 -4.60 3.32
C LEU A 49 -17.21 -5.86 2.46
N ASP A 50 -17.45 -7.01 3.08
CA ASP A 50 -17.84 -8.24 2.37
C ASP A 50 -19.15 -8.06 1.59
N ASN A 51 -20.17 -7.47 2.21
CA ASN A 51 -21.43 -7.17 1.56
C ASN A 51 -21.27 -6.12 0.44
N ALA A 52 -20.40 -5.13 0.61
CA ALA A 52 -20.12 -4.11 -0.39
C ALA A 52 -19.45 -4.70 -1.64
N VAL A 53 -18.49 -5.62 -1.47
CA VAL A 53 -17.87 -6.37 -2.57
C VAL A 53 -18.90 -7.26 -3.27
N LYS A 54 -19.72 -8.00 -2.53
CA LYS A 54 -20.79 -8.83 -3.11
C LYS A 54 -21.80 -8.00 -3.89
N SER A 55 -22.21 -6.85 -3.34
CA SER A 55 -23.13 -5.92 -4.00
C SER A 55 -22.56 -5.38 -5.30
N MET A 56 -21.27 -5.04 -5.32
CA MET A 56 -20.57 -4.62 -6.55
C MET A 56 -20.60 -5.73 -7.62
N VAL A 57 -20.32 -6.97 -7.24
CA VAL A 57 -20.35 -8.12 -8.17
C VAL A 57 -21.77 -8.35 -8.70
N GLU A 58 -22.80 -8.35 -7.84
CA GLU A 58 -24.18 -8.53 -8.29
C GLU A 58 -24.66 -7.37 -9.17
N LEU A 59 -24.34 -6.13 -8.81
CA LEU A 59 -24.66 -4.96 -9.62
C LEU A 59 -24.03 -5.05 -11.02
N SER A 60 -22.77 -5.51 -11.11
CA SER A 60 -22.07 -5.69 -12.38
C SER A 60 -22.77 -6.67 -13.34
N LYS A 61 -23.48 -7.67 -12.81
CA LYS A 61 -24.25 -8.64 -13.60
C LYS A 61 -25.56 -8.06 -14.10
N SER A 62 -26.10 -7.05 -13.42
CA SER A 62 -27.36 -6.40 -13.76
C SER A 62 -27.25 -5.27 -14.77
N GLN A 63 -26.03 -4.94 -15.22
CA GLN A 63 -25.75 -3.79 -16.08
C GLN A 63 -24.89 -4.18 -17.29
N PRO A 64 -25.08 -3.51 -18.44
CA PRO A 64 -24.21 -3.70 -19.59
C PRO A 64 -22.85 -3.03 -19.33
N LEU A 65 -21.90 -3.78 -18.78
CA LEU A 65 -20.52 -3.33 -18.59
C LEU A 65 -19.66 -3.58 -19.83
N THR A 66 -18.72 -2.68 -20.09
CA THR A 66 -17.62 -2.90 -21.02
C THR A 66 -16.67 -3.98 -20.48
N GLU A 67 -15.88 -4.60 -21.35
CA GLU A 67 -14.88 -5.60 -20.92
C GLU A 67 -13.88 -5.02 -19.91
N ARG A 68 -13.49 -3.75 -20.09
CA ARG A 68 -12.63 -3.02 -19.14
C ARG A 68 -13.23 -2.97 -17.72
N GLU A 69 -14.51 -2.62 -17.62
CA GLU A 69 -15.20 -2.51 -16.33
C GLU A 69 -15.41 -3.87 -15.67
N LYS A 70 -15.74 -4.90 -16.45
CA LYS A 70 -15.83 -6.29 -15.96
C LYS A 70 -14.51 -6.78 -15.37
N LEU A 71 -13.39 -6.45 -16.01
CA LEU A 71 -12.06 -6.82 -15.52
C LEU A 71 -11.73 -6.11 -14.19
N HIS A 72 -12.14 -4.84 -14.01
CA HIS A 72 -11.97 -4.14 -12.72
C HIS A 72 -12.76 -4.82 -11.59
N VAL A 73 -14.04 -5.12 -11.83
CA VAL A 73 -14.87 -5.85 -10.85
C VAL A 73 -14.26 -7.22 -10.52
N SER A 74 -13.83 -7.96 -11.55
CA SER A 74 -13.20 -9.26 -11.38
C SER A 74 -11.90 -9.19 -10.58
N ALA A 75 -11.01 -8.24 -10.87
CA ALA A 75 -9.77 -8.05 -10.14
C ALA A 75 -10.02 -7.78 -8.65
N LEU A 76 -11.01 -6.96 -8.33
CA LEU A 76 -11.38 -6.63 -6.96
C LEU A 76 -12.04 -7.79 -6.20
N GLU A 77 -12.87 -8.59 -6.86
CA GLU A 77 -13.43 -9.82 -6.28
C GLU A 77 -12.31 -10.83 -5.94
N ILE A 78 -11.34 -10.97 -6.85
CA ILE A 78 -10.15 -11.81 -6.66
C ILE A 78 -9.28 -11.28 -5.50
N LEU A 79 -9.06 -9.96 -5.45
CA LEU A 79 -8.32 -9.30 -4.36
C LEU A 79 -9.01 -9.53 -3.01
N ALA A 80 -10.32 -9.29 -2.93
CA ALA A 80 -11.16 -9.49 -1.74
C ALA A 80 -11.11 -10.93 -1.23
N SER A 81 -10.92 -11.90 -2.14
CA SER A 81 -10.75 -13.32 -1.84
C SER A 81 -9.31 -13.72 -1.44
N GLY A 82 -8.41 -12.75 -1.26
CA GLY A 82 -7.02 -12.97 -0.85
C GLY A 82 -6.07 -13.43 -1.96
N HIS A 83 -6.46 -13.33 -3.23
CA HIS A 83 -5.64 -13.78 -4.38
C HIS A 83 -4.90 -12.64 -5.07
N LEU A 84 -4.10 -11.89 -4.31
CA LEU A 84 -3.42 -10.66 -4.69
C LEU A 84 -2.69 -10.75 -6.05
N SER A 85 -1.83 -11.75 -6.22
CA SER A 85 -1.04 -11.93 -7.46
C SER A 85 -1.93 -12.18 -8.69
N LYS A 86 -3.06 -12.86 -8.51
CA LYS A 86 -4.03 -13.06 -9.60
C LYS A 86 -4.74 -11.75 -9.94
N ALA A 87 -5.08 -10.94 -8.95
CA ALA A 87 -5.69 -9.62 -9.17
C ALA A 87 -4.75 -8.70 -9.98
N CYS A 88 -3.44 -8.68 -9.65
CA CYS A 88 -2.41 -8.02 -10.46
C CYS A 88 -2.45 -8.43 -11.93
N GLY A 89 -2.55 -9.74 -12.21
CA GLY A 89 -2.63 -10.24 -13.58
C GLY A 89 -3.84 -9.71 -14.36
N VAL A 90 -4.98 -9.52 -13.69
CA VAL A 90 -6.19 -8.94 -14.31
C VAL A 90 -6.01 -7.45 -14.58
N TRP A 91 -5.43 -6.68 -13.65
CA TRP A 91 -5.12 -5.26 -13.92
C TRP A 91 -4.07 -5.10 -15.03
N ASP A 92 -3.06 -5.96 -15.08
CA ASP A 92 -2.10 -6.00 -16.18
C ASP A 92 -2.76 -6.30 -17.53
N GLN A 93 -3.81 -7.13 -17.56
CA GLN A 93 -4.62 -7.37 -18.76
C GLN A 93 -5.36 -6.09 -19.20
N ILE A 94 -5.91 -5.32 -18.25
CA ILE A 94 -6.51 -4.01 -18.56
C ILE A 94 -5.46 -3.09 -19.18
N LEU A 95 -4.28 -2.99 -18.59
CA LEU A 95 -3.20 -2.10 -19.03
C LEU A 95 -2.65 -2.44 -20.42
N GLN A 96 -2.75 -3.69 -20.87
CA GLN A 96 -2.39 -4.07 -22.24
C GLN A 96 -3.31 -3.43 -23.28
N SER A 97 -4.60 -3.25 -22.96
CA SER A 97 -5.60 -2.70 -23.88
C SER A 97 -5.87 -1.21 -23.64
N TYR A 98 -5.69 -0.76 -22.40
CA TYR A 98 -5.96 0.58 -21.92
C TYR A 98 -4.76 1.09 -21.11
N PRO A 99 -3.64 1.46 -21.78
CA PRO A 99 -2.39 1.80 -21.10
C PRO A 99 -2.48 3.05 -20.21
N THR A 100 -3.53 3.86 -20.39
CA THR A 100 -3.81 5.07 -19.61
C THR A 100 -4.91 4.86 -18.55
N ASP A 101 -5.23 3.60 -18.21
CA ASP A 101 -6.11 3.29 -17.08
C ASP A 101 -5.37 3.51 -15.75
N LEU A 102 -5.54 4.68 -15.16
CA LEU A 102 -4.90 5.04 -13.89
C LEU A 102 -5.28 4.12 -12.74
N LEU A 103 -6.55 3.70 -12.68
CA LEU A 103 -7.07 2.90 -11.57
C LEU A 103 -6.42 1.50 -11.59
N ALA A 104 -6.35 0.89 -12.77
CA ALA A 104 -5.70 -0.41 -12.95
C ALA A 104 -4.20 -0.30 -12.65
N LEU A 105 -3.56 0.76 -13.17
CA LEU A 105 -2.14 1.01 -12.94
C LEU A 105 -1.84 1.15 -11.45
N ARG A 106 -2.66 1.93 -10.74
CA ARG A 106 -2.50 2.19 -9.32
C ARG A 106 -2.71 0.94 -8.47
N PHE A 107 -3.80 0.22 -8.68
CA PHE A 107 -4.07 -1.00 -7.91
C PHE A 107 -3.05 -2.10 -8.18
N ALA A 108 -2.59 -2.26 -9.42
CA ALA A 108 -1.51 -3.19 -9.73
C ALA A 108 -0.20 -2.79 -9.03
N HIS A 109 0.21 -1.52 -9.13
CA HIS A 109 1.41 -1.00 -8.51
C HIS A 109 1.43 -1.24 -6.99
N ASP A 110 0.37 -0.81 -6.30
CA ASP A 110 0.28 -0.93 -4.83
C ASP A 110 0.18 -2.40 -4.39
N THR A 111 -0.51 -3.25 -5.14
CA THR A 111 -0.58 -4.69 -4.82
C THR A 111 0.77 -5.39 -5.04
N TYR A 112 1.53 -5.02 -6.08
CA TYR A 112 2.89 -5.53 -6.26
C TYR A 112 3.82 -5.10 -5.13
N PHE A 113 3.68 -3.88 -4.63
CA PHE A 113 4.39 -3.43 -3.45
C PHE A 113 4.11 -4.33 -2.23
N PHE A 114 2.83 -4.60 -1.91
CA PHE A 114 2.48 -5.46 -0.77
C PHE A 114 2.95 -6.91 -0.91
N LEU A 115 3.09 -7.39 -2.14
CA LEU A 115 3.65 -8.70 -2.45
C LEU A 115 5.18 -8.73 -2.38
N GLY A 116 5.86 -7.58 -2.27
CA GLY A 116 7.32 -7.46 -2.37
C GLY A 116 7.85 -7.68 -3.80
N TYR A 117 7.00 -7.51 -4.81
CA TYR A 117 7.34 -7.74 -6.22
C TYR A 117 7.86 -6.45 -6.86
N HIS A 118 8.97 -5.91 -6.34
CA HIS A 118 9.51 -4.59 -6.71
C HIS A 118 9.82 -4.45 -8.21
N THR A 119 10.29 -5.52 -8.87
CA THR A 119 10.53 -5.51 -10.32
C THR A 119 9.23 -5.36 -11.09
N GLN A 120 8.18 -6.11 -10.73
CA GLN A 120 6.87 -6.04 -11.35
C GLN A 120 6.18 -4.70 -11.09
N MET A 121 6.34 -4.15 -9.88
CA MET A 121 5.86 -2.81 -9.51
C MET A 121 6.44 -1.73 -10.42
N ARG A 122 7.77 -1.72 -10.63
CA ARG A 122 8.41 -0.80 -11.59
C ARG A 122 7.94 -1.07 -13.02
N ASP A 123 7.98 -2.33 -13.44
CA ASP A 123 7.80 -2.70 -14.84
C ASP A 123 6.35 -2.52 -15.30
N SER A 124 5.35 -2.60 -14.40
CA SER A 124 3.95 -2.31 -14.74
C SER A 124 3.76 -0.88 -15.24
N ILE A 125 4.44 0.08 -14.61
CA ILE A 125 4.44 1.46 -15.06
C ILE A 125 5.31 1.64 -16.28
N ALA A 126 6.53 1.10 -16.28
CA ALA A 126 7.47 1.24 -17.40
C ALA A 126 6.86 0.77 -18.74
N ARG A 127 6.07 -0.32 -18.73
CA ARG A 127 5.38 -0.85 -19.92
C ARG A 127 4.41 0.15 -20.55
N VAL A 128 3.71 0.93 -19.73
CA VAL A 128 2.69 1.87 -20.22
C VAL A 128 3.17 3.32 -20.27
N TYR A 129 4.32 3.62 -19.66
CA TYR A 129 4.80 4.99 -19.41
C TYR A 129 4.83 5.88 -20.66
N ARG A 130 5.21 5.34 -21.82
CA ARG A 130 5.22 6.08 -23.09
C ARG A 130 3.85 6.62 -23.53
N HIS A 131 2.76 6.05 -23.02
CA HIS A 131 1.40 6.46 -23.30
C HIS A 131 0.94 7.59 -22.38
N TRP A 132 1.67 7.89 -21.30
CA TRP A 132 1.37 8.96 -20.34
C TRP A 132 2.09 10.25 -20.74
N THR A 133 1.55 10.95 -21.74
CA THR A 133 2.07 12.24 -22.17
C THR A 133 1.63 13.38 -21.23
N PRO A 134 2.31 14.54 -21.21
CA PRO A 134 2.00 15.63 -20.28
C PRO A 134 0.58 16.19 -20.38
N ASP A 135 -0.09 16.04 -21.53
CA ASP A 135 -1.49 16.45 -21.75
C ASP A 135 -2.52 15.49 -21.14
N ILE A 136 -2.11 14.28 -20.75
CA ILE A 136 -2.99 13.35 -20.05
C ILE A 136 -3.11 13.78 -18.59
N PRO A 137 -4.35 13.91 -18.06
CA PRO A 137 -4.58 14.23 -16.66
C PRO A 137 -3.82 13.28 -15.74
N LEU A 138 -3.23 13.82 -14.68
CA LEU A 138 -2.51 13.07 -13.65
C LEU A 138 -1.23 12.36 -14.16
N SER A 139 -0.73 12.69 -15.36
CA SER A 139 0.52 12.14 -15.89
C SER A 139 1.75 12.42 -15.00
N SER A 140 1.78 13.56 -14.29
CA SER A 140 2.81 13.87 -13.29
C SER A 140 2.83 12.85 -12.16
N TYR A 141 1.67 12.41 -11.67
CA TYR A 141 1.56 11.37 -10.65
C TYR A 141 2.05 10.01 -11.14
N VAL A 142 1.79 9.66 -12.39
CA VAL A 142 2.34 8.42 -12.99
C VAL A 142 3.86 8.47 -13.09
N LYS A 143 4.43 9.65 -13.37
CA LYS A 143 5.87 9.87 -13.28
C LYS A 143 6.39 9.70 -11.85
N GLY A 144 5.68 10.23 -10.85
CA GLY A 144 5.99 10.02 -9.43
C GLY A 144 6.01 8.53 -9.06
N LEU A 145 4.97 7.79 -9.45
CA LEU A 145 4.91 6.33 -9.27
C LEU A 145 6.08 5.60 -9.94
N TYR A 146 6.45 5.99 -11.16
CA TYR A 146 7.57 5.37 -11.85
C TYR A 146 8.91 5.67 -11.16
N SER A 147 9.08 6.90 -10.69
CA SER A 147 10.26 7.32 -9.94
C SER A 147 10.46 6.47 -8.68
N PHE A 148 9.39 6.15 -7.96
CA PHE A 148 9.44 5.27 -6.81
C PHE A 148 9.80 3.83 -7.19
N GLY A 149 9.19 3.28 -8.24
CA GLY A 149 9.57 1.95 -8.76
C GLY A 149 11.04 1.85 -9.16
N LEU A 150 11.61 2.92 -9.70
CA LEU A 150 13.06 3.01 -10.00
C LEU A 150 13.88 3.04 -8.70
N MET A 151 13.45 3.80 -7.69
CA MET A 151 14.12 3.86 -6.40
C MET A 151 14.16 2.48 -5.72
N GLU A 152 13.01 1.81 -5.62
CA GLU A 152 12.85 0.46 -5.03
C GLU A 152 13.62 -0.64 -5.77
N THR A 153 14.11 -0.34 -6.98
CA THR A 153 14.94 -1.23 -7.78
C THR A 153 16.36 -0.69 -8.01
N ASN A 154 16.79 0.25 -7.15
CA ASN A 154 18.16 0.78 -7.04
C ASN A 154 18.64 1.68 -8.19
N PHE A 155 17.73 2.26 -8.97
CA PHE A 155 18.04 3.25 -10.02
C PHE A 155 17.94 4.68 -9.48
N TYR A 156 18.66 4.98 -8.40
CA TYR A 156 18.46 6.20 -7.61
C TYR A 156 18.60 7.51 -8.40
N ASP A 157 19.59 7.61 -9.30
CA ASP A 157 19.80 8.82 -10.11
C ASP A 157 18.63 9.08 -11.07
N HIS A 158 18.07 8.01 -11.65
CA HIS A 158 16.91 8.11 -12.52
C HIS A 158 15.63 8.40 -11.73
N ALA A 159 15.48 7.78 -10.55
CA ALA A 159 14.37 8.04 -9.63
C ALA A 159 14.35 9.52 -9.22
N GLU A 160 15.47 10.05 -8.74
CA GLU A 160 15.60 11.45 -8.34
C GLU A 160 15.28 12.41 -9.47
N LYS A 161 15.79 12.14 -10.68
CA LYS A 161 15.49 12.95 -11.86
C LYS A 161 13.98 12.98 -12.16
N LEU A 162 13.33 11.83 -12.24
CA LEU A 162 11.90 11.76 -12.57
C LEU A 162 11.02 12.35 -11.46
N ALA A 163 11.36 12.14 -10.19
CA ALA A 163 10.65 12.74 -9.07
C ALA A 163 10.75 14.28 -9.10
N ASN A 164 11.94 14.84 -9.35
CA ASN A 164 12.11 16.29 -9.51
C ASN A 164 11.33 16.84 -10.71
N GLU A 165 11.31 16.13 -11.84
CA GLU A 165 10.49 16.51 -12.99
C GLU A 165 8.98 16.45 -12.68
N ALA A 166 8.53 15.51 -11.85
CA ALA A 166 7.13 15.43 -11.41
C ALA A 166 6.79 16.60 -10.48
N LEU A 167 7.66 16.91 -9.52
CA LEU A 167 7.50 18.03 -8.58
C LEU A 167 7.55 19.41 -9.27
N ALA A 168 8.29 19.53 -10.37
CA ALA A 168 8.29 20.74 -11.19
C ALA A 168 6.93 21.00 -11.87
N VAL A 169 6.12 19.96 -12.08
CA VAL A 169 4.76 20.06 -12.62
C VAL A 169 3.73 20.19 -11.50
N ASN A 170 3.85 19.35 -10.47
CA ASN A 170 3.00 19.39 -9.29
C ASN A 170 3.83 19.30 -8.00
N CYS A 171 4.05 20.43 -7.34
CA CYS A 171 4.86 20.47 -6.14
C CYS A 171 4.19 19.82 -4.91
N THR A 172 2.87 19.58 -4.93
CA THR A 172 2.14 18.92 -3.83
C THR A 172 2.13 17.40 -3.94
N ASP A 173 2.76 16.81 -4.97
CA ASP A 173 2.89 15.36 -5.11
C ASP A 173 3.81 14.79 -4.01
N ALA A 174 3.18 14.46 -2.87
CA ALA A 174 3.85 13.89 -1.72
C ALA A 174 4.58 12.57 -2.05
N TYR A 175 4.14 11.82 -3.08
CA TYR A 175 4.75 10.56 -3.48
C TYR A 175 6.10 10.77 -4.18
N SER A 176 6.22 11.84 -4.96
CA SER A 176 7.49 12.26 -5.54
C SER A 176 8.45 12.82 -4.47
N VAL A 177 7.94 13.57 -3.47
CA VAL A 177 8.72 13.97 -2.29
C VAL A 177 9.26 12.75 -1.56
N HIS A 178 8.40 11.76 -1.32
CA HIS A 178 8.74 10.50 -0.69
C HIS A 178 9.86 9.76 -1.43
N THR A 179 9.80 9.71 -2.76
CA THR A 179 10.86 9.11 -3.58
C THR A 179 12.21 9.82 -3.37
N ILE A 180 12.22 11.15 -3.34
CA ILE A 180 13.45 11.93 -3.10
C ILE A 180 14.00 11.69 -1.69
N ALA A 181 13.12 11.59 -0.69
CA ALA A 181 13.52 11.27 0.68
C ALA A 181 14.26 9.91 0.74
N HIS A 182 13.69 8.88 0.12
CA HIS A 182 14.37 7.59 -0.01
C HIS A 182 15.69 7.69 -0.77
N VAL A 183 15.76 8.43 -1.88
CA VAL A 183 17.03 8.57 -2.61
C VAL A 183 18.12 9.16 -1.70
N HIS A 184 17.80 10.18 -0.90
CA HIS A 184 18.75 10.74 0.06
C HIS A 184 19.15 9.74 1.14
N GLU A 185 18.22 8.92 1.64
CA GLU A 185 18.51 7.80 2.55
C GLU A 185 19.49 6.82 1.90
N MET A 186 19.20 6.39 0.67
CA MET A 186 20.00 5.40 -0.07
C MET A 186 21.39 5.84 -0.43
N LYS A 187 21.55 7.14 -0.69
CA LYS A 187 22.84 7.74 -0.97
C LYS A 187 23.57 8.18 0.31
N VAL A 188 22.98 7.93 1.50
CA VAL A 188 23.53 8.39 2.79
C VAL A 188 23.77 9.91 2.79
N ASN A 189 22.93 10.66 2.07
CA ASN A 189 23.03 12.11 1.93
C ASN A 189 22.09 12.80 2.94
N LEU A 190 22.41 12.65 4.22
CA LEU A 190 21.61 13.18 5.33
C LEU A 190 21.40 14.69 5.25
N LYS A 191 22.44 15.45 4.90
CA LYS A 191 22.35 16.92 4.79
C LYS A 191 21.39 17.34 3.69
N GLY A 192 21.45 16.67 2.54
CA GLY A 192 20.53 16.92 1.42
C GLY A 192 19.10 16.56 1.79
N GLY A 193 18.89 15.38 2.39
CA GLY A 193 17.57 14.93 2.82
C GLY A 193 16.92 15.88 3.83
N LEU A 194 17.67 16.29 4.87
CA LEU A 194 17.17 17.26 5.85
C LEU A 194 16.75 18.59 5.22
N ALA A 195 17.62 19.17 4.39
CA ALA A 195 17.33 20.44 3.73
C ALA A 195 16.12 20.32 2.79
N PHE A 196 16.01 19.21 2.07
CA PHE A 196 14.90 18.95 1.15
C PHE A 196 13.56 18.81 1.90
N MET A 197 13.51 18.02 2.98
CA MET A 197 12.28 17.83 3.76
C MET A 197 11.83 19.14 4.43
N GLU A 198 12.77 19.92 4.97
CA GLU A 198 12.49 21.24 5.55
C GLU A 198 11.96 22.22 4.51
N GLN A 199 12.59 22.29 3.34
CA GLN A 199 12.20 23.21 2.28
C GLN A 199 10.83 22.90 1.68
N THR A 200 10.43 21.63 1.65
CA THR A 200 9.22 21.18 0.94
C THR A 200 8.03 20.91 1.86
N GLU A 201 8.20 20.97 3.19
CA GLU A 201 7.18 20.60 4.19
C GLU A 201 5.79 21.18 3.89
N THR A 202 5.71 22.47 3.57
CA THR A 202 4.44 23.16 3.29
C THR A 202 3.68 22.61 2.10
N ASN A 203 4.34 21.87 1.20
CA ASN A 203 3.73 21.33 0.00
C ASN A 203 3.06 19.98 0.24
N TRP A 204 3.50 19.21 1.24
CA TRP A 204 3.07 17.83 1.43
C TRP A 204 2.53 17.52 2.85
N ARG A 205 2.70 18.42 3.83
CA ARG A 205 2.25 18.20 5.21
C ARG A 205 0.73 17.98 5.36
N ASP A 206 -0.05 18.50 4.42
CA ASP A 206 -1.51 18.40 4.41
C ASP A 206 -1.97 17.20 3.57
N CYS A 207 -1.05 16.35 3.11
CA CYS A 207 -1.37 15.09 2.43
C CYS A 207 -1.69 14.02 3.48
N ASP A 208 -2.99 13.73 3.66
CA ASP A 208 -3.51 12.93 4.78
C ASP A 208 -2.71 11.66 5.10
N MET A 209 -2.54 10.75 4.13
CA MET A 209 -1.87 9.48 4.43
C MET A 209 -0.34 9.55 4.35
N LEU A 210 0.24 10.34 3.44
CA LEU A 210 1.69 10.31 3.19
C LEU A 210 2.48 11.33 4.00
N ALA A 211 1.84 12.35 4.58
CA ALA A 211 2.52 13.31 5.44
C ALA A 211 3.18 12.61 6.64
N GLY A 212 2.47 11.69 7.31
CA GLY A 212 3.01 10.90 8.42
C GLY A 212 4.26 10.12 8.03
N HIS A 213 4.25 9.50 6.85
CA HIS A 213 5.37 8.73 6.32
C HIS A 213 6.56 9.59 5.88
N ASN A 214 6.29 10.74 5.26
CA ASN A 214 7.32 11.72 4.93
C ASN A 214 7.98 12.28 6.20
N TYR A 215 7.21 12.55 7.26
CA TYR A 215 7.79 12.89 8.56
C TYR A 215 8.59 11.74 9.19
N TRP A 216 8.23 10.48 8.93
CA TRP A 216 9.03 9.33 9.36
C TRP A 216 10.40 9.30 8.69
N HIS A 217 10.46 9.49 7.36
CA HIS A 217 11.73 9.64 6.64
C HIS A 217 12.55 10.81 7.15
N TRP A 218 11.89 11.94 7.40
CA TRP A 218 12.56 13.10 7.97
C TRP A 218 13.12 12.78 9.36
N ALA A 219 12.38 12.06 10.20
CA ALA A 219 12.83 11.61 11.51
C ALA A 219 14.01 10.64 11.43
N LEU A 220 14.08 9.79 10.40
CA LEU A 220 15.24 8.90 10.18
C LEU A 220 16.53 9.67 9.96
N TYR A 221 16.51 10.82 9.29
CA TYR A 221 17.71 11.66 9.17
C TYR A 221 18.21 12.21 10.51
N PHE A 222 17.33 12.23 11.51
CA PHE A 222 17.65 12.58 12.89
C PHE A 222 17.85 11.34 13.77
N ILE A 223 18.01 10.11 13.27
CA ILE A 223 18.17 8.96 14.18
C ILE A 223 19.40 9.09 15.10
N ASP A 224 20.42 9.87 14.68
CA ASP A 224 21.55 10.29 15.52
C ASP A 224 21.23 11.43 16.53
N LYS A 225 20.05 12.08 16.44
CA LYS A 225 19.65 13.31 17.16
C LYS A 225 18.23 13.37 17.76
N ILE A 226 17.35 12.42 17.44
CA ILE A 226 16.02 12.04 17.96
C ILE A 226 15.00 13.15 18.24
N SER A 227 13.88 13.16 17.49
CA SER A 227 12.64 13.91 17.82
C SER A 227 11.38 13.03 17.62
N PRO A 228 10.30 13.18 18.44
CA PRO A 228 9.14 12.27 18.47
C PRO A 228 7.84 12.91 17.91
N ARG A 229 7.51 12.71 16.63
CA ARG A 229 6.27 13.26 16.04
C ARG A 229 5.38 12.34 15.19
N CYS A 230 5.59 11.03 15.18
CA CYS A 230 4.75 10.09 14.42
C CYS A 230 3.38 9.77 15.08
N GLN A 231 2.51 10.75 15.39
CA GLN A 231 1.21 10.46 16.02
C GLN A 231 0.02 11.28 15.49
N SER A 232 -0.18 11.41 14.17
CA SER A 232 -1.25 12.30 13.65
C SER A 232 -2.49 11.65 13.03
N SER A 233 -2.43 10.53 12.29
CA SER A 233 -3.61 10.02 11.56
C SER A 233 -4.24 8.75 12.14
N GLY A 234 -3.45 7.87 12.77
CA GLY A 234 -3.92 6.57 13.24
C GLY A 234 -4.17 5.55 12.12
N SER A 235 -3.81 5.89 10.88
CA SER A 235 -3.81 4.97 9.74
C SER A 235 -2.88 3.79 9.98
N MET A 236 -3.09 2.69 9.24
CA MET A 236 -2.19 1.53 9.32
C MET A 236 -0.75 1.88 8.91
N LEU A 237 -0.55 2.89 8.05
CA LEU A 237 0.78 3.35 7.65
C LEU A 237 1.54 4.00 8.82
N ASP A 238 0.89 4.92 9.54
CA ASP A 238 1.49 5.51 10.74
C ASP A 238 1.88 4.43 11.76
N VAL A 239 1.05 3.40 11.89
CA VAL A 239 1.28 2.30 12.82
C VAL A 239 2.53 1.50 12.47
N VAL A 240 2.70 1.09 11.20
CA VAL A 240 3.89 0.33 10.78
C VAL A 240 5.17 1.16 10.89
N ASP A 241 5.10 2.45 10.55
CA ASP A 241 6.22 3.38 10.67
C ASP A 241 6.68 3.57 12.11
N ASN A 242 5.73 3.74 13.04
CA ASN A 242 6.03 3.80 14.46
C ASN A 242 6.70 2.52 14.96
N CYS A 243 6.21 1.35 14.57
CA CYS A 243 6.84 0.07 14.92
C CYS A 243 8.28 0.02 14.41
N SER A 244 8.47 0.36 13.14
CA SER A 244 9.75 0.35 12.43
C SER A 244 10.77 1.32 13.07
N MET A 245 10.31 2.51 13.49
CA MET A 245 11.13 3.54 14.15
C MET A 245 11.52 3.14 15.57
N LEU A 246 10.55 2.72 16.40
CA LEU A 246 10.83 2.31 17.78
C LEU A 246 11.81 1.14 17.84
N TYR A 247 11.69 0.19 16.91
CA TYR A 247 12.62 -0.92 16.81
C TYR A 247 14.04 -0.44 16.48
N ARG A 248 14.21 0.47 15.51
CA ARG A 248 15.53 1.05 15.17
C ARG A 248 16.12 1.85 16.32
N PHE A 249 15.34 2.66 17.02
CA PHE A 249 15.79 3.35 18.22
C PHE A 249 16.34 2.37 19.27
N GLN A 250 15.67 1.23 19.49
CA GLN A 250 16.19 0.21 20.40
C GLN A 250 17.49 -0.43 19.92
N LEU A 251 17.65 -0.66 18.60
CA LEU A 251 18.90 -1.16 18.02
C LEU A 251 20.06 -0.18 18.24
N GLU A 252 19.80 1.12 18.16
CA GLU A 252 20.75 2.19 18.46
C GLU A 252 20.94 2.46 19.96
N GLY A 253 20.37 1.62 20.84
CA GLY A 253 20.51 1.76 22.30
C GLY A 253 19.71 2.91 22.91
N VAL A 254 18.80 3.54 22.16
CA VAL A 254 17.93 4.60 22.63
C VAL A 254 16.88 4.04 23.59
N ASN A 255 16.70 4.71 24.73
CA ASN A 255 15.62 4.38 25.64
C ASN A 255 14.25 4.83 25.06
N VAL A 256 13.51 3.86 24.53
CA VAL A 256 12.17 4.10 23.98
C VAL A 256 11.06 4.22 25.05
N GLY A 257 11.35 3.94 26.33
CA GLY A 257 10.40 4.05 27.43
C GLY A 257 9.09 3.27 27.18
N ASP A 258 7.96 3.89 27.50
CA ASP A 258 6.63 3.28 27.35
C ASP A 258 6.02 3.46 25.96
N ARG A 259 6.78 3.95 24.96
CA ARG A 259 6.23 4.26 23.62
C ARG A 259 5.61 3.04 22.92
N TRP A 260 6.15 1.84 23.16
CA TRP A 260 5.53 0.60 22.68
C TRP A 260 4.12 0.37 23.23
N GLN A 261 3.82 0.84 24.45
CA GLN A 261 2.48 0.77 25.04
C GLN A 261 1.46 1.64 24.29
N ASN A 262 1.89 2.73 23.66
CA ASN A 262 1.01 3.55 22.83
C ASN A 262 0.70 2.84 21.52
N VAL A 263 1.70 2.22 20.88
CA VAL A 263 1.53 1.54 19.59
C VAL A 263 0.67 0.27 19.74
N ILE A 264 0.87 -0.52 20.80
CA ILE A 264 0.09 -1.75 21.01
C ILE A 264 -1.41 -1.48 21.24
N GLN A 265 -1.78 -0.31 21.78
CA GLN A 265 -3.18 0.09 21.91
C GLN A 265 -3.87 0.22 20.55
N LEU A 266 -3.13 0.65 19.52
CA LEU A 266 -3.63 0.79 18.15
C LEU A 266 -3.64 -0.56 17.42
N THR A 267 -2.60 -1.38 17.57
CA THR A 267 -2.45 -2.62 16.80
C THR A 267 -3.26 -3.80 17.35
N ARG A 268 -3.60 -3.83 18.64
CA ARG A 268 -4.25 -5.00 19.28
C ARG A 268 -5.53 -5.42 18.55
N LYS A 269 -6.35 -4.45 18.12
CA LYS A 269 -7.59 -4.71 17.36
C LYS A 269 -7.36 -5.35 15.99
N HIS A 270 -6.14 -5.26 15.45
CA HIS A 270 -5.76 -5.79 14.14
C HIS A 270 -4.98 -7.12 14.23
N ALA A 271 -4.71 -7.64 15.44
CA ALA A 271 -3.84 -8.80 15.65
C ALA A 271 -4.29 -10.10 14.96
N LYS A 272 -5.56 -10.19 14.54
CA LYS A 272 -6.13 -11.36 13.86
C LYS A 272 -6.35 -11.13 12.37
N ASN A 273 -6.12 -9.90 11.89
CA ASN A 273 -6.61 -9.47 10.60
C ASN A 273 -5.84 -10.14 9.45
N HIS A 274 -4.51 -10.24 9.57
CA HIS A 274 -3.63 -10.90 8.59
C HIS A 274 -3.94 -10.51 7.14
N VAL A 275 -4.16 -9.22 6.90
CA VAL A 275 -4.52 -8.67 5.58
C VAL A 275 -3.29 -8.66 4.67
N TRP A 276 -2.17 -8.17 5.21
CA TRP A 276 -0.90 -8.07 4.51
C TRP A 276 0.22 -8.60 5.42
N LEU A 277 1.07 -9.48 4.90
CA LEU A 277 2.26 -9.99 5.61
C LEU A 277 3.16 -8.86 6.12
N PHE A 278 3.19 -7.76 5.36
CA PHE A 278 3.90 -6.55 5.71
C PHE A 278 3.42 -5.95 7.05
N ASN A 279 2.10 -5.75 7.17
CA ASN A 279 1.48 -5.21 8.39
C ASN A 279 1.60 -6.21 9.55
N ASP A 280 1.47 -7.51 9.26
CA ASP A 280 1.62 -8.59 10.22
C ASP A 280 2.98 -8.57 10.94
N ALA A 281 4.07 -8.34 10.20
CA ALA A 281 5.40 -8.23 10.80
C ALA A 281 5.46 -7.07 11.82
N HIS A 282 4.88 -5.92 11.49
CA HIS A 282 4.89 -4.73 12.35
C HIS A 282 3.95 -4.87 13.56
N ILE A 283 2.77 -5.46 13.37
CA ILE A 283 1.84 -5.78 14.47
C ILE A 283 2.49 -6.76 15.44
N LEU A 284 3.24 -7.75 14.95
CA LEU A 284 4.02 -8.64 15.79
C LEU A 284 5.12 -7.88 16.56
N MET A 285 5.88 -7.02 15.87
CA MET A 285 6.90 -6.16 16.50
C MET A 285 6.32 -5.33 17.65
N SER A 286 5.14 -4.72 17.48
CA SER A 286 4.54 -3.92 18.54
C SER A 286 4.15 -4.74 19.76
N SER A 287 3.59 -5.94 19.57
CA SER A 287 3.23 -6.83 20.69
C SER A 287 4.46 -7.33 21.46
N LEU A 288 5.55 -7.63 20.75
CA LEU A 288 6.83 -8.03 21.34
C LEU A 288 7.50 -6.86 22.08
N GLY A 289 7.56 -5.68 21.44
CA GLY A 289 8.13 -4.47 22.03
C GLY A 289 7.39 -4.02 23.28
N ALA A 290 6.06 -4.17 23.30
CA ALA A 290 5.22 -3.89 24.47
C ALA A 290 5.22 -5.01 25.53
N LYS A 291 5.87 -6.15 25.26
CA LYS A 291 5.84 -7.37 26.10
C LYS A 291 4.41 -7.87 26.37
N ASP A 292 3.49 -7.66 25.43
CA ASP A 292 2.11 -8.15 25.50
C ASP A 292 2.05 -9.60 25.01
N HIS A 293 2.40 -10.53 25.90
CA HIS A 293 2.43 -11.97 25.62
C HIS A 293 1.07 -12.53 25.17
N LYS A 294 -0.04 -11.94 25.65
CA LYS A 294 -1.39 -12.38 25.28
C LYS A 294 -1.65 -12.07 23.81
N THR A 295 -1.44 -10.83 23.39
CA THR A 295 -1.62 -10.41 22.00
C THR A 295 -0.64 -11.15 21.08
N THR A 296 0.61 -11.34 21.51
CA THR A 296 1.63 -12.10 20.76
C THR A 296 1.18 -13.54 20.47
N LYS A 297 0.70 -14.24 21.52
CA LYS A 297 0.23 -15.63 21.38
C LYS A 297 -1.01 -15.72 20.48
N GLU A 298 -1.94 -14.77 20.63
CA GLU A 298 -3.15 -14.70 19.83
C GLU A 298 -2.82 -14.51 18.36
N PHE A 299 -1.96 -13.54 18.04
CA PHE A 299 -1.47 -13.27 16.68
C PHE A 299 -0.84 -14.51 16.03
N LEU A 300 0.10 -15.17 16.71
CA LEU A 300 0.78 -16.36 16.17
C LEU A 300 -0.19 -17.52 15.95
N THR A 301 -1.18 -17.68 16.84
CA THR A 301 -2.21 -18.71 16.70
C THR A 301 -3.07 -18.47 15.47
N THR A 302 -3.61 -17.26 15.31
CA THR A 302 -4.49 -16.94 14.17
C THR A 302 -3.75 -16.91 12.84
N LEU A 303 -2.46 -16.55 12.84
CA LEU A 303 -1.62 -16.61 11.64
C LEU A 303 -1.39 -18.07 11.20
N GLN A 304 -1.14 -18.97 12.16
CA GLN A 304 -0.99 -20.40 11.89
C GLN A 304 -2.30 -21.03 11.37
N GLU A 305 -3.44 -20.67 11.96
CA GLU A 305 -4.77 -21.11 11.50
C GLU A 305 -5.01 -20.67 10.06
N LEU A 306 -4.68 -19.43 9.71
CA LEU A 306 -4.81 -18.92 8.35
C LEU A 306 -3.91 -19.65 7.36
N ALA A 307 -2.63 -19.83 7.70
CA ALA A 307 -1.69 -20.56 6.86
C ALA A 307 -2.19 -22.00 6.60
N ASN A 308 -2.74 -22.66 7.62
CA ASN A 308 -3.32 -23.99 7.51
C ASN A 308 -4.57 -24.01 6.62
N GLN A 309 -5.44 -22.99 6.70
CA GLN A 309 -6.61 -22.87 5.81
C GLN A 309 -6.18 -22.73 4.35
N PHE A 310 -5.18 -21.92 4.04
CA PHE A 310 -4.66 -21.79 2.68
C PHE A 310 -4.02 -23.09 2.16
N LEU A 311 -3.29 -23.82 3.01
CA LEU A 311 -2.72 -25.12 2.66
C LEU A 311 -3.80 -26.19 2.45
N LEU A 312 -4.85 -26.19 3.27
CA LEU A 312 -6.00 -27.08 3.11
C LEU A 312 -6.78 -26.75 1.83
N PHE A 313 -6.97 -25.47 1.52
CA PHE A 313 -7.61 -25.02 0.28
C PHE A 313 -6.78 -25.40 -0.95
N ALA A 314 -5.46 -25.21 -0.92
CA ALA A 314 -4.55 -25.65 -1.98
C ALA A 314 -4.59 -27.17 -2.18
N LYS A 315 -4.63 -27.96 -1.10
CA LYS A 315 -4.83 -29.42 -1.15
C LYS A 315 -6.20 -29.79 -1.71
N HIS A 316 -7.28 -29.11 -1.31
CA HIS A 316 -8.63 -29.39 -1.80
C HIS A 316 -8.79 -29.04 -3.28
N CYS A 317 -8.25 -27.91 -3.75
CA CYS A 317 -8.20 -27.56 -5.17
C CYS A 317 -7.36 -28.56 -5.98
N SER A 318 -6.23 -29.04 -5.46
CA SER A 318 -5.46 -30.10 -6.13
C SER A 318 -6.26 -31.41 -6.26
N MET A 319 -7.00 -31.81 -5.21
CA MET A 319 -7.85 -33.02 -5.27
C MET A 319 -9.06 -32.87 -6.21
N VAL A 320 -9.59 -31.66 -6.41
CA VAL A 320 -10.68 -31.41 -7.37
C VAL A 320 -10.18 -31.43 -8.81
N VAL A 321 -8.95 -30.97 -9.07
CA VAL A 321 -8.32 -31.05 -10.41
C VAL A 321 -7.92 -32.49 -10.78
N PHE A 322 -7.60 -33.34 -9.79
CA PHE A 322 -7.25 -34.75 -10.02
C PHE A 322 -8.42 -35.75 -9.96
N ARG A 323 -9.68 -35.30 -9.77
CA ARG A 323 -10.87 -36.17 -9.80
C ARG A 323 -11.66 -36.14 -11.11
N SER A 324 -11.26 -35.35 -12.12
CA SER A 324 -11.91 -35.29 -13.43
C SER A 324 -11.14 -35.98 -14.55
N ARG A 325 -10.13 -36.79 -14.22
CA ARG A 325 -9.45 -37.68 -15.16
C ARG A 325 -9.18 -39.03 -14.51
N GLU A 326 -10.15 -39.93 -14.63
CA GLU A 326 -9.92 -41.34 -14.91
C GLU A 326 -11.16 -41.87 -15.67
N PRO A 327 -10.97 -42.85 -16.56
CA PRO A 327 -11.64 -42.97 -17.87
C PRO A 327 -13.15 -43.31 -17.85
#